data_AF-A0AAW4FSP8-F1
#
_entry.id   AF-A0AAW4FSP8-F1
#
_cell.length_a   1.000
_cell.length_b   1.000
_cell.length_c   1.000
_cell.angle_alpha   90.00
_cell.angle_beta   90.00
_cell.angle_gamma   90.00
#
_symmetry.space_group_name_H-M   'P 1'
#
loop_
_entity.id
_entity.type
_entity.pdbx_description
1 polymer ?
#
loop_
_entity_poly.entity_id
_entity_poly.type
_entity_poly.pdbx_seq_one_letter_code
_entity_poly.pdbx_strand_id
1 'polypeptide(L)'
;MGSWISDTRKRIYRNVKYCLTRPAPPVAPFEFKGPVVVVGSAPVSHKPTGLNDEFSIITVNGSQSVITSWGVDVPHITMMMFNQVDGTTPNAVEVRRVLKGQRTGALYVFLWRKDARGRLEDGLRAFEYSYEHLHIVDRYERMALLDRVAGLRSLELDADSKCSNGMNAVLFALYNGAPAVIITGINPNSAGHVYNEAGLKRQHAHMDKMLVERLIKAGRPIYTADPAVSNELGIPLWNR
;
A
#
# COMPACT_ATOMS: atom_id res chain seq x y z
N MET A 1 -35.49 1.14 1.25
CA MET A 1 -35.48 1.81 -0.08
C MET A 1 -34.50 2.98 -0.22
N GLY A 2 -34.12 3.71 0.83
CA GLY A 2 -33.21 4.87 0.70
C GLY A 2 -31.74 4.59 0.36
N SER A 3 -31.17 3.44 0.78
CA SER A 3 -29.75 3.13 0.55
C SER A 3 -29.44 2.91 -0.93
N TRP A 4 -30.29 2.20 -1.68
CA TRP A 4 -30.06 1.84 -3.08
C TRP A 4 -29.96 3.06 -4.01
N ILE A 5 -30.81 4.07 -3.79
CA ILE A 5 -30.77 5.33 -4.55
C ILE A 5 -29.48 6.10 -4.24
N SER A 6 -29.04 6.10 -2.98
CA SER A 6 -27.82 6.77 -2.55
C SER A 6 -26.57 6.13 -3.16
N ASP A 7 -26.53 4.80 -3.23
CA ASP A 7 -25.39 4.05 -3.76
C ASP A 7 -25.34 4.12 -5.29
N THR A 8 -26.50 4.11 -5.94
CA THR A 8 -26.61 4.34 -7.39
C THR A 8 -26.13 5.74 -7.76
N ARG A 9 -26.55 6.79 -7.03
CA ARG A 9 -26.05 8.16 -7.24
C ARG A 9 -24.55 8.26 -7.05
N LYS A 10 -23.99 7.67 -5.98
CA LYS A 10 -22.53 7.63 -5.76
C LYS A 10 -21.80 6.92 -6.89
N ARG A 11 -22.35 5.80 -7.37
CA ARG A 11 -21.77 5.01 -8.47
C ARG A 11 -21.70 5.81 -9.76
N ILE A 12 -22.81 6.45 -10.15
CA ILE A 12 -22.88 7.31 -11.33
C ILE A 12 -21.89 8.48 -11.17
N TYR A 13 -21.96 9.21 -10.05
CA TYR A 13 -21.09 10.35 -9.80
C TYR A 13 -19.60 9.98 -9.91
N ARG A 14 -19.17 8.90 -9.26
CA ARG A 14 -17.75 8.48 -9.28
C ARG A 14 -17.30 8.03 -10.66
N ASN A 15 -18.14 7.28 -11.37
CA ASN A 15 -17.82 6.82 -12.71
C ASN A 15 -17.70 8.02 -13.67
N VAL A 16 -18.71 8.89 -13.69
CA VAL A 16 -18.71 10.11 -14.50
C VAL A 16 -17.50 10.98 -14.16
N LYS A 17 -17.24 11.23 -12.87
CA LYS A 17 -16.07 12.00 -12.44
C LYS A 17 -14.77 11.36 -12.91
N TYR A 18 -14.56 10.07 -12.70
CA TYR A 18 -13.34 9.37 -13.14
C TYR A 18 -13.15 9.47 -14.67
N CYS A 19 -14.21 9.24 -15.45
CA CYS A 19 -14.14 9.31 -16.91
C CYS A 19 -13.87 10.73 -17.44
N LEU A 20 -14.42 11.76 -16.78
CA LEU A 20 -14.23 13.15 -17.16
C LEU A 20 -12.88 13.69 -16.71
N THR A 21 -12.47 13.43 -15.47
CA THR A 21 -11.21 13.98 -14.92
C THR A 21 -9.98 13.18 -15.32
N ARG A 22 -10.14 11.91 -15.71
CA ARG A 22 -9.06 11.00 -16.12
C ARG A 22 -7.82 11.11 -15.22
N PRO A 23 -8.00 10.87 -13.90
CA PRO A 23 -6.94 11.08 -12.93
C PRO A 23 -5.66 10.33 -13.33
N ALA A 24 -4.52 10.97 -13.12
CA ALA A 24 -3.23 10.32 -13.23
C ALA A 24 -2.98 9.49 -11.96
N PRO A 25 -2.35 8.31 -12.06
CA PRO A 25 -1.80 7.63 -10.90
C PRO A 25 -0.70 8.46 -10.22
N PRO A 26 -0.44 8.27 -8.92
CA PRO A 26 0.61 8.96 -8.21
C PRO A 26 1.99 8.55 -8.77
N VAL A 27 2.88 9.54 -8.89
CA VAL A 27 4.22 9.39 -9.48
C VAL A 27 5.27 9.34 -8.36
N ALA A 28 6.28 8.50 -8.51
CA ALA A 28 7.42 8.42 -7.61
C ALA A 28 8.33 9.67 -7.74
N PRO A 29 8.98 10.13 -6.66
CA PRO A 29 9.85 11.29 -6.73
C PRO A 29 11.20 10.99 -7.39
N PHE A 30 11.47 9.72 -7.68
CA PHE A 30 12.66 9.22 -8.34
C PHE A 30 12.32 8.00 -9.20
N GLU A 31 13.23 7.66 -10.13
CA GLU A 31 13.12 6.48 -10.97
C GLU A 31 13.64 5.24 -10.24
N PHE A 32 12.92 4.13 -10.31
CA PHE A 32 13.37 2.86 -9.75
C PHE A 32 14.46 2.23 -10.64
N LYS A 33 15.72 2.29 -10.18
CA LYS A 33 16.86 1.73 -10.91
C LYS A 33 17.04 0.23 -10.71
N GLY A 34 16.55 -0.31 -9.59
CA GLY A 34 16.62 -1.73 -9.25
C GLY A 34 15.28 -2.27 -8.73
N PRO A 35 15.26 -3.52 -8.23
CA PRO A 35 14.05 -4.13 -7.70
C PRO A 35 13.43 -3.32 -6.56
N VAL A 36 12.10 -3.32 -6.49
CA VAL A 36 11.35 -2.67 -5.41
C VAL A 36 10.82 -3.71 -4.44
N VAL A 37 11.17 -3.58 -3.17
CA VAL A 37 10.62 -4.40 -2.09
C VAL A 37 9.44 -3.67 -1.48
N VAL A 38 8.25 -4.29 -1.53
CA VAL A 38 7.05 -3.81 -0.86
C VAL A 38 6.83 -4.61 0.42
N VAL A 39 6.97 -3.94 1.56
CA VAL A 39 6.83 -4.52 2.88
C VAL A 39 5.46 -4.19 3.44
N GLY A 40 4.66 -5.23 3.64
CA GLY A 40 3.34 -5.16 4.25
C GLY A 40 3.37 -5.41 5.75
N SER A 41 2.17 -5.44 6.34
CA SER A 41 1.98 -5.57 7.78
C SER A 41 1.51 -6.96 8.22
N ALA A 42 1.67 -8.02 7.42
CA ALA A 42 1.30 -9.40 7.81
C ALA A 42 2.33 -10.01 8.78
N PRO A 43 1.92 -10.88 9.72
CA PRO A 43 2.75 -11.35 10.84
C PRO A 43 4.13 -11.89 10.47
N VAL A 44 4.24 -12.50 9.29
CA VAL A 44 5.49 -13.05 8.77
C VAL A 44 5.91 -12.23 7.55
N SER A 45 7.16 -11.79 7.56
CA SER A 45 7.81 -11.11 6.45
C SER A 45 9.25 -11.61 6.35
N HIS A 46 9.69 -12.02 5.16
CA HIS A 46 11.07 -12.42 4.93
C HIS A 46 11.86 -11.32 4.24
N LYS A 47 13.14 -11.20 4.62
CA LYS A 47 14.12 -10.38 3.90
C LYS A 47 14.33 -11.00 2.51
N PRO A 48 14.16 -10.24 1.41
CA PRO A 48 14.49 -10.73 0.09
C PRO A 48 15.96 -11.15 -0.01
N THR A 49 16.21 -12.28 -0.69
CA THR A 49 17.56 -12.69 -1.05
C THR A 49 18.25 -11.59 -1.86
N GLY A 50 19.54 -11.34 -1.57
CA GLY A 50 20.33 -10.34 -2.30
C GLY A 50 20.06 -8.88 -1.94
N LEU A 51 19.19 -8.59 -0.96
CA LEU A 51 18.86 -7.21 -0.58
C LEU A 51 20.13 -6.38 -0.28
N ASN A 52 20.32 -5.34 -1.08
CA ASN A 52 21.43 -4.38 -1.01
C ASN A 52 20.93 -2.97 -1.40
N ASP A 53 21.85 -2.01 -1.56
CA ASP A 53 21.53 -0.60 -1.83
C ASP A 53 20.93 -0.32 -3.22
N GLU A 54 20.93 -1.29 -4.14
CA GLU A 54 20.28 -1.16 -5.45
C GLU A 54 18.75 -1.32 -5.34
N PHE A 55 18.27 -1.88 -4.24
CA PHE A 55 16.85 -2.11 -4.01
C PHE A 55 16.20 -0.84 -3.45
N SER A 56 15.05 -0.50 -4.01
CA SER A 56 14.16 0.49 -3.39
C SER A 56 13.19 -0.20 -2.44
N ILE A 57 12.87 0.45 -1.33
CA ILE A 57 12.04 -0.13 -0.27
C ILE A 57 10.82 0.74 -0.04
N ILE A 58 9.64 0.14 -0.19
CA ILE A 58 8.35 0.73 0.12
C ILE A 58 7.74 0.02 1.32
N THR A 59 7.52 0.74 2.41
CA THR A 59 6.82 0.21 3.60
C THR A 59 5.37 0.65 3.60
N VAL A 60 4.51 -0.16 4.20
CA VAL A 60 3.10 0.12 4.39
C VAL A 60 2.79 0.30 5.88
N ASN A 61 2.18 1.44 6.24
CA ASN A 61 1.85 1.79 7.62
C ASN A 61 3.06 1.57 8.56
N GLY A 62 2.88 0.80 9.65
CA GLY A 62 3.94 0.52 10.63
C GLY A 62 4.99 -0.52 10.22
N SER A 63 4.92 -1.09 9.00
CA SER A 63 5.85 -2.15 8.55
C SER A 63 7.33 -1.72 8.45
N GLN A 64 7.61 -0.44 8.65
CA GLN A 64 8.98 0.06 8.78
C GLN A 64 9.77 -0.64 9.88
N SER A 65 9.13 -1.10 10.96
CA SER A 65 9.87 -1.83 12.01
C SER A 65 10.44 -3.18 11.52
N VAL A 66 9.90 -3.74 10.44
CA VAL A 66 10.39 -5.00 9.86
C VAL A 66 11.75 -4.78 9.21
N ILE A 67 11.91 -3.70 8.45
CA ILE A 67 13.12 -3.46 7.65
C ILE A 67 14.34 -3.09 8.49
N THR A 68 14.13 -2.56 9.70
CA THR A 68 15.20 -2.31 10.68
C THR A 68 15.94 -3.61 11.00
N SER A 69 15.22 -4.73 11.15
CA SER A 69 15.82 -6.04 11.40
C SER A 69 16.66 -6.55 10.21
N TRP A 70 16.49 -5.97 9.02
CA TRP A 70 17.24 -6.33 7.81
C TRP A 70 18.49 -5.48 7.61
N GLY A 71 18.76 -4.55 8.54
CA GLY A 71 19.85 -3.57 8.46
C GLY A 71 19.50 -2.32 7.64
N VAL A 72 18.21 -2.09 7.35
CA VAL A 72 17.76 -0.90 6.60
C VAL A 72 17.17 0.09 7.59
N ASP A 73 17.79 1.27 7.66
CA ASP A 73 17.38 2.34 8.59
C ASP A 73 16.14 3.11 8.07
N VAL A 74 16.19 3.55 6.81
CA VAL A 74 15.17 4.44 6.24
C VAL A 74 14.55 3.82 4.98
N PRO A 75 13.23 3.62 4.91
CA PRO A 75 12.58 3.25 3.67
C PRO A 75 12.57 4.44 2.71
N HIS A 76 12.76 4.13 1.43
CA HIS A 76 12.68 5.13 0.37
C HIS A 76 11.28 5.75 0.29
N ILE A 77 10.24 4.92 0.51
CA ILE A 77 8.84 5.35 0.48
C ILE A 77 8.07 4.68 1.62
N THR A 78 7.21 5.43 2.30
CA THR A 78 6.18 4.88 3.19
C THR A 78 4.80 5.22 2.64
N MET A 79 3.92 4.22 2.54
CA MET A 79 2.51 4.40 2.20
C MET A 79 1.63 4.20 3.44
N MET A 80 0.90 5.23 3.84
CA MET A 80 0.16 5.27 5.09
C MET A 80 -1.32 5.57 4.88
N MET A 81 -2.21 4.85 5.56
CA MET A 81 -3.63 5.22 5.60
C MET A 81 -3.85 6.40 6.55
N PHE A 82 -4.71 7.36 6.18
CA PHE A 82 -4.98 8.57 7.00
C PHE A 82 -5.24 8.27 8.48
N ASN A 83 -6.00 7.20 8.76
CA ASN A 83 -6.43 6.85 10.11
C ASN A 83 -5.28 6.39 11.02
N GLN A 84 -4.10 6.08 10.48
CA GLN A 84 -2.93 5.77 11.30
C GLN A 84 -2.35 7.05 11.93
N VAL A 85 -2.57 8.21 11.32
CA VAL A 85 -2.06 9.50 11.81
C VAL A 85 -2.90 10.01 12.98
N ASP A 86 -4.23 10.09 12.83
CA ASP A 86 -5.11 10.73 13.81
C ASP A 86 -6.14 9.79 14.45
N GLY A 87 -6.19 8.53 14.01
CA GLY A 87 -7.15 7.56 14.53
C GLY A 87 -6.81 7.08 15.94
N THR A 88 -7.85 6.72 16.68
CA THR A 88 -7.77 6.29 18.09
C THR A 88 -7.85 4.77 18.27
N THR A 89 -8.03 4.01 17.18
CA THR A 89 -8.07 2.54 17.24
C THR A 89 -6.75 1.97 17.78
N PRO A 90 -6.74 0.81 18.46
CA PRO A 90 -5.50 0.18 18.95
C PRO A 90 -4.43 0.03 17.87
N ASN A 91 -4.82 -0.36 16.64
CA ASN A 91 -3.91 -0.44 15.50
C ASN A 91 -3.24 0.89 15.16
N ALA A 92 -3.99 1.99 15.18
CA ALA A 92 -3.45 3.32 14.87
C ALA A 92 -2.49 3.81 15.96
N VAL A 93 -2.82 3.54 17.23
CA VAL A 93 -1.93 3.83 18.37
C VAL A 93 -0.62 3.05 18.22
N GLU A 94 -0.71 1.76 17.88
CA GLU A 94 0.47 0.92 17.74
C GLU A 94 1.32 1.30 16.52
N VAL A 95 0.71 1.63 15.38
CA VAL A 95 1.45 2.15 14.22
C VAL A 95 2.21 3.43 14.59
N ARG A 96 1.61 4.35 15.35
CA ARG A 96 2.35 5.53 15.84
C ARG A 96 3.45 5.17 16.82
N ARG A 97 3.25 4.16 17.68
CA ARG A 97 4.28 3.70 18.62
C ARG A 97 5.51 3.18 17.87
N VAL A 98 5.33 2.34 16.84
CA VAL A 98 6.46 1.77 16.08
C VAL A 98 7.13 2.79 15.15
N LEU A 99 6.39 3.81 14.70
CA LEU A 99 6.93 4.88 13.86
C LEU A 99 7.47 6.08 14.67
N LYS A 100 7.36 6.06 16.00
CA LYS A 100 7.79 7.20 16.81
C LYS A 100 9.28 7.50 16.62
N GLY A 101 9.60 8.75 16.25
CA GLY A 101 10.97 9.20 15.98
C GLY A 101 11.60 8.65 14.70
N GLN A 102 10.84 7.89 13.90
CA GLN A 102 11.31 7.32 12.64
C GLN A 102 11.19 8.32 11.49
N ARG A 103 11.78 7.98 10.34
CA ARG A 103 11.69 8.79 9.12
C ARG A 103 11.51 7.96 7.86
N THR A 104 11.10 8.61 6.78
CA THR A 104 11.05 8.04 5.42
C THR A 104 11.53 9.08 4.40
N GLY A 105 11.96 8.64 3.21
CA GLY A 105 12.17 9.56 2.09
C GLY A 105 10.84 10.21 1.68
N ALA A 106 9.99 9.47 0.98
CA ALA A 106 8.69 9.97 0.54
C ALA A 106 7.51 9.32 1.30
N LEU A 107 6.68 10.14 1.91
CA LEU A 107 5.45 9.72 2.57
C LEU A 107 4.23 9.94 1.66
N TYR A 108 3.50 8.86 1.37
CA TYR A 108 2.24 8.89 0.64
C TYR A 108 1.08 8.59 1.60
N VAL A 109 0.26 9.58 1.89
CA VAL A 109 -0.90 9.44 2.78
C VAL A 109 -2.18 9.28 1.99
N PHE A 110 -2.85 8.16 2.18
CA PHE A 110 -4.05 7.79 1.44
C PHE A 110 -5.31 8.36 2.06
N LEU A 111 -6.16 8.92 1.19
CA LEU A 111 -7.51 9.38 1.51
C LEU A 111 -7.55 10.49 2.56
N TRP A 112 -6.45 11.24 2.71
CA TRP A 112 -6.45 12.50 3.44
C TRP A 112 -7.12 13.61 2.63
N ARG A 113 -7.72 14.58 3.33
CA ARG A 113 -8.31 15.76 2.72
C ARG A 113 -7.21 16.74 2.29
N LYS A 114 -7.06 16.97 0.98
CA LYS A 114 -5.99 17.83 0.42
C LYS A 114 -5.99 19.26 1.01
N ASP A 115 -7.17 19.79 1.35
CA ASP A 115 -7.37 21.09 2.00
C ASP A 115 -7.01 21.11 3.50
N ALA A 116 -6.76 19.95 4.12
CA ALA A 116 -6.42 19.82 5.53
C ALA A 116 -4.96 19.39 5.75
N ARG A 117 -4.04 19.80 4.87
CA ARG A 117 -2.62 19.41 4.95
C ARG A 117 -1.97 19.79 6.29
N GLY A 118 -2.20 20.99 6.83
CA GLY A 118 -1.60 21.39 8.10
C GLY A 118 -1.91 20.44 9.26
N ARG A 119 -3.16 19.95 9.34
CA ARG A 119 -3.57 18.96 10.35
C ARG A 119 -2.85 17.61 10.19
N LEU A 120 -2.53 17.22 8.96
CA LEU A 120 -1.72 16.02 8.72
C LEU A 120 -0.31 16.21 9.28
N GLU A 121 0.32 17.34 8.96
CA GLU A 121 1.68 17.65 9.39
C GLU A 121 1.78 17.76 10.92
N ASP A 122 0.78 18.37 11.57
CA ASP A 122 0.68 18.40 13.04
C ASP A 122 0.52 17.01 13.64
N GLY A 123 -0.33 16.17 13.03
CA GLY A 123 -0.54 14.78 13.45
C GLY A 123 0.73 13.94 13.35
N LEU A 124 1.51 14.11 12.28
CA LEU A 124 2.81 13.44 12.09
C LEU A 124 3.86 13.93 13.11
N ARG A 125 3.89 15.25 13.37
CA ARG A 125 4.79 15.87 14.35
C ARG A 125 4.51 15.39 15.77
N ALA A 126 3.26 15.13 16.12
CA ALA A 126 2.86 14.69 17.46
C ALA A 126 3.51 13.37 17.91
N PHE A 127 3.97 12.53 16.97
CA PHE A 127 4.76 11.33 17.27
C PHE A 127 6.14 11.35 16.60
N GLU A 128 6.64 12.53 16.29
CA GLU A 128 8.03 12.73 15.82
C GLU A 128 8.36 11.97 14.52
N TYR A 129 7.38 11.75 13.63
CA TYR A 129 7.62 11.10 12.35
C TYR A 129 7.95 12.12 11.27
N SER A 130 9.10 11.94 10.61
CA SER A 130 9.61 12.87 9.61
C SER A 130 9.66 12.28 8.20
N TYR A 131 9.66 13.16 7.20
CA TYR A 131 9.70 12.81 5.79
C TYR A 131 10.46 13.88 5.00
N GLU A 132 11.03 13.51 3.85
CA GLU A 132 11.61 14.47 2.90
C GLU A 132 10.53 15.01 1.95
N HIS A 133 9.62 14.14 1.50
CA HIS A 133 8.51 14.50 0.63
C HIS A 133 7.17 14.00 1.18
N LEU A 134 6.12 14.82 1.06
CA LEU A 134 4.76 14.46 1.47
C LEU A 134 3.77 14.58 0.32
N HIS A 135 3.12 13.46 0.00
CA HIS A 135 2.11 13.32 -1.02
C HIS A 135 0.78 12.87 -0.41
N ILE A 136 -0.32 13.53 -0.79
CA ILE A 136 -1.67 13.11 -0.43
C ILE A 136 -2.30 12.46 -1.66
N VAL A 137 -2.58 11.15 -1.55
CA VAL A 137 -3.17 10.37 -2.63
C VAL A 137 -4.67 10.23 -2.37
N ASP A 138 -5.46 10.74 -3.30
CA ASP A 138 -6.90 10.60 -3.23
C ASP A 138 -7.41 9.27 -3.82
N ARG A 139 -8.72 9.08 -3.73
CA ARG A 139 -9.37 7.85 -4.20
C ARG A 139 -9.22 7.65 -5.70
N TYR A 140 -9.29 8.73 -6.47
CA TYR A 140 -9.26 8.68 -7.93
C TYR A 140 -7.86 8.32 -8.44
N GLU A 141 -6.82 8.78 -7.74
CA GLU A 141 -5.42 8.38 -7.98
C GLU A 141 -5.20 6.88 -7.70
N ARG A 142 -5.77 6.34 -6.63
CA ARG A 142 -5.77 4.89 -6.35
C ARG A 142 -6.53 4.08 -7.41
N MET A 143 -7.70 4.55 -7.82
CA MET A 143 -8.48 3.94 -8.91
C MET A 143 -7.68 3.95 -10.21
N ALA A 144 -6.93 5.02 -10.48
CA ALA A 144 -6.08 5.13 -11.67
C ALA A 144 -4.95 4.09 -11.66
N LEU A 145 -4.31 3.82 -10.51
CA LEU A 145 -3.32 2.74 -10.42
C LEU A 145 -3.89 1.39 -10.86
N LEU A 146 -5.06 1.04 -10.32
CA LEU A 146 -5.72 -0.23 -10.61
C LEU A 146 -6.12 -0.35 -12.09
N ASP A 147 -6.64 0.73 -12.68
CA ASP A 147 -7.03 0.78 -14.09
C ASP A 147 -5.81 0.72 -15.01
N ARG A 148 -4.75 1.50 -14.74
CA ARG A 148 -3.58 1.61 -15.63
C ARG A 148 -2.66 0.40 -15.58
N VAL A 149 -2.50 -0.23 -14.42
CA VAL A 149 -1.56 -1.35 -14.26
C VAL A 149 -2.24 -2.68 -14.52
N ALA A 150 -3.44 -2.87 -13.97
CA ALA A 150 -4.18 -4.13 -14.05
C ALA A 150 -5.34 -4.09 -15.06
N GLY A 151 -5.76 -2.95 -15.59
CA GLY A 151 -6.94 -2.87 -16.47
C GLY A 151 -8.24 -3.17 -15.73
N LEU A 152 -8.27 -2.92 -14.41
CA LEU A 152 -9.41 -3.17 -13.55
C LEU A 152 -10.03 -1.85 -13.11
N ARG A 153 -11.31 -1.66 -13.41
CA ARG A 153 -12.06 -0.50 -12.92
C ARG A 153 -12.80 -0.85 -11.64
N SER A 154 -12.31 -0.34 -10.52
CA SER A 154 -13.05 -0.31 -9.25
C SER A 154 -13.51 1.11 -8.95
N LEU A 155 -14.71 1.25 -8.39
CA LEU A 155 -15.24 2.53 -7.90
C LEU A 155 -15.01 2.71 -6.38
N GLU A 156 -14.33 1.74 -5.75
CA GLU A 156 -14.05 1.67 -4.31
C GLU A 156 -15.27 2.04 -3.46
N LEU A 157 -16.44 1.44 -3.75
CA LEU A 157 -17.72 1.78 -3.12
C LEU A 157 -17.80 1.26 -1.69
N ASP A 158 -17.24 0.08 -1.45
CA ASP A 158 -17.22 -0.66 -0.19
C ASP A 158 -15.78 -1.10 0.15
N ALA A 159 -15.59 -1.87 1.22
CA ALA A 159 -14.28 -2.38 1.60
C ALA A 159 -13.80 -3.50 0.65
N ASP A 160 -14.71 -4.35 0.18
CA ASP A 160 -14.41 -5.52 -0.64
C ASP A 160 -13.94 -5.15 -2.05
N SER A 161 -14.36 -3.98 -2.56
CA SER A 161 -13.95 -3.41 -3.84
C SER A 161 -12.63 -2.63 -3.78
N LYS A 162 -11.99 -2.52 -2.60
CA LYS A 162 -10.71 -1.83 -2.42
C LYS A 162 -9.56 -2.81 -2.36
N CYS A 163 -8.46 -2.46 -3.03
CA CYS A 163 -7.17 -3.10 -2.78
C CYS A 163 -6.61 -2.62 -1.45
N SER A 164 -5.87 -3.50 -0.76
CA SER A 164 -5.10 -3.12 0.42
C SER A 164 -4.01 -2.10 0.09
N ASN A 165 -3.46 -1.43 1.12
CA ASN A 165 -2.36 -0.50 0.91
C ASN A 165 -1.10 -1.18 0.36
N GLY A 166 -0.86 -2.44 0.74
CA GLY A 166 0.21 -3.25 0.15
C GLY A 166 0.04 -3.44 -1.34
N MET A 167 -1.17 -3.78 -1.79
CA MET A 167 -1.42 -3.91 -3.22
C MET A 167 -1.41 -2.56 -3.97
N ASN A 168 -1.81 -1.46 -3.33
CA ASN A 168 -1.62 -0.12 -3.92
C ASN A 168 -0.12 0.20 -4.10
N ALA A 169 0.73 -0.16 -3.13
CA ALA A 169 2.18 0.00 -3.24
C ALA A 169 2.78 -0.85 -4.37
N VAL A 170 2.31 -2.07 -4.57
CA VAL A 170 2.69 -2.92 -5.71
C VAL A 170 2.33 -2.26 -7.04
N LEU A 171 1.08 -1.80 -7.18
CA LEU A 171 0.65 -1.12 -8.41
C LEU A 171 1.43 0.16 -8.64
N PHE A 172 1.72 0.91 -7.59
CA PHE A 172 2.55 2.11 -7.68
C PHE A 172 3.95 1.81 -8.19
N ALA A 173 4.62 0.79 -7.64
CA ALA A 173 5.96 0.40 -8.09
C ALA A 173 5.95 -0.02 -9.57
N LEU A 174 4.99 -0.87 -9.97
CA LEU A 174 4.83 -1.29 -11.37
C LEU A 174 4.53 -0.13 -12.31
N TYR A 175 3.64 0.79 -11.91
CA TYR A 175 3.30 1.96 -12.72
C TYR A 175 4.50 2.87 -12.96
N ASN A 176 5.33 3.04 -11.94
CA ASN A 176 6.53 3.87 -11.98
C ASN A 176 7.77 3.13 -12.51
N GLY A 177 7.58 2.01 -13.21
CA GLY A 177 8.63 1.37 -14.00
C GLY A 177 9.60 0.49 -13.21
N ALA A 178 9.22 0.02 -12.01
CA ALA A 178 10.05 -0.92 -11.26
C ALA A 178 10.38 -2.17 -12.12
N PRO A 179 11.67 -2.53 -12.28
CA PRO A 179 12.07 -3.69 -13.08
C PRO A 179 11.59 -5.01 -12.49
N ALA A 180 11.45 -5.07 -11.16
CA ALA A 180 10.82 -6.15 -10.42
C ALA A 180 10.16 -5.59 -9.15
N VAL A 181 9.07 -6.22 -8.71
CA VAL A 181 8.38 -5.88 -7.46
C VAL A 181 8.29 -7.12 -6.60
N ILE A 182 8.93 -7.07 -5.43
CA ILE A 182 9.04 -8.18 -4.48
C ILE A 182 8.15 -7.87 -3.29
N ILE A 183 7.14 -8.71 -3.04
CA ILE A 183 6.23 -8.54 -1.91
C ILE A 183 6.65 -9.40 -0.73
N THR A 184 6.57 -8.82 0.47
CA THR A 184 6.86 -9.49 1.74
C THR A 184 5.96 -8.90 2.82
N GLY A 185 5.44 -9.72 3.73
CA GLY A 185 4.46 -9.26 4.72
C GLY A 185 3.10 -8.90 4.10
N ILE A 186 2.78 -9.44 2.92
CA ILE A 186 1.49 -9.24 2.25
C ILE A 186 0.90 -10.62 1.94
N ASN A 187 0.08 -11.13 2.86
CA ASN A 187 -0.71 -12.34 2.64
C ASN A 187 -2.23 -12.04 2.75
N PRO A 188 -3.00 -12.09 1.65
CA PRO A 188 -4.46 -12.05 1.63
C PRO A 188 -5.14 -13.16 2.47
N ASN A 189 -4.48 -14.30 2.67
CA ASN A 189 -4.98 -15.43 3.46
C ASN A 189 -4.64 -15.34 4.95
N SER A 190 -3.67 -14.52 5.36
CA SER A 190 -3.29 -14.44 6.78
C SER A 190 -4.37 -13.71 7.59
N ALA A 191 -4.74 -14.27 8.73
CA ALA A 191 -5.47 -13.54 9.77
C ALA A 191 -4.47 -12.65 10.55
N GLY A 192 -4.73 -11.35 10.64
CA GLY A 192 -4.01 -10.42 11.53
C GLY A 192 -2.96 -9.51 10.88
N HIS A 193 -2.41 -8.62 11.71
CA HIS A 193 -1.30 -7.70 11.41
C HIS A 193 -0.15 -7.95 12.41
N VAL A 194 1.12 -7.77 12.03
CA VAL A 194 2.32 -7.96 12.90
C VAL A 194 2.16 -7.26 14.25
N TYR A 195 1.46 -6.14 14.24
CA TYR A 195 1.33 -5.22 15.36
C TYR A 195 -0.01 -5.34 16.10
N ASN A 196 -0.85 -6.34 15.80
CA ASN A 196 -2.15 -6.44 16.45
C ASN A 196 -2.60 -7.90 16.64
N GLU A 197 -2.69 -8.34 17.89
CA GLU A 197 -3.22 -9.65 18.31
C GLU A 197 -4.75 -9.78 18.14
N ALA A 198 -5.45 -8.71 17.72
CA ALA A 198 -6.92 -8.65 17.74
C ALA A 198 -7.66 -9.53 16.71
N GLY A 199 -6.99 -10.40 15.95
CA GLY A 199 -7.64 -11.46 15.14
C GLY A 199 -8.68 -10.99 14.10
N LEU A 200 -8.67 -9.72 13.69
CA LEU A 200 -9.66 -9.17 12.77
C LEU A 200 -9.53 -9.78 11.35
N LYS A 201 -10.66 -10.21 10.77
CA LYS A 201 -10.73 -10.67 9.37
C LYS A 201 -10.26 -9.58 8.42
N ARG A 202 -9.35 -9.93 7.50
CA ARG A 202 -8.80 -9.02 6.49
C ARG A 202 -9.87 -8.65 5.45
N GLN A 203 -10.29 -7.38 5.43
CA GLN A 203 -11.41 -6.90 4.60
C GLN A 203 -11.14 -6.87 3.07
N HIS A 204 -9.88 -7.00 2.63
CA HIS A 204 -9.49 -6.80 1.22
C HIS A 204 -9.06 -8.09 0.51
N ALA A 205 -9.24 -9.26 1.14
CA ALA A 205 -8.66 -10.51 0.68
C ALA A 205 -9.08 -10.91 -0.75
N HIS A 206 -10.35 -10.71 -1.11
CA HIS A 206 -10.86 -11.08 -2.43
C HIS A 206 -10.24 -10.24 -3.55
N MET A 207 -10.25 -8.92 -3.40
CA MET A 207 -9.69 -7.99 -4.39
C MET A 207 -8.16 -8.15 -4.50
N ASP A 208 -7.45 -8.32 -3.39
CA ASP A 208 -6.01 -8.55 -3.43
C ASP A 208 -5.65 -9.85 -4.20
N LYS A 209 -6.39 -10.94 -3.99
CA LYS A 209 -6.21 -12.21 -4.73
C LYS A 209 -6.47 -12.04 -6.22
N MET A 210 -7.62 -11.44 -6.58
CA MET A 210 -7.96 -11.21 -7.99
C MET A 210 -6.90 -10.36 -8.69
N LEU A 211 -6.37 -9.36 -7.98
CA LEU A 211 -5.31 -8.51 -8.52
C LEU A 211 -4.01 -9.28 -8.74
N VAL A 212 -3.56 -10.06 -7.76
CA VAL A 212 -2.36 -10.91 -7.89
C VAL A 212 -2.49 -11.85 -9.08
N GLU A 213 -3.59 -12.59 -9.18
CA GLU A 213 -3.83 -13.52 -10.28
C GLU A 213 -3.74 -12.81 -11.65
N ARG A 214 -4.31 -11.61 -11.74
CA ARG A 214 -4.30 -10.82 -12.97
C ARG A 214 -2.91 -10.30 -13.33
N LEU A 215 -2.12 -9.88 -12.34
CA LEU A 215 -0.74 -9.44 -12.54
C LEU A 215 0.14 -10.61 -13.02
N ILE A 216 -0.02 -11.81 -12.44
CA ILE A 216 0.67 -13.03 -12.88
C ILE A 216 0.29 -13.38 -14.31
N LYS A 217 -1.02 -13.44 -14.62
CA LYS A 217 -1.52 -13.77 -15.97
C LYS A 217 -1.03 -12.78 -17.04
N ALA A 218 -0.83 -11.53 -16.67
CA ALA A 218 -0.30 -10.49 -17.56
C ALA A 218 1.23 -10.49 -17.67
N GLY A 219 1.93 -11.44 -17.02
CA GLY A 219 3.39 -11.53 -17.05
C GLY A 219 4.09 -10.35 -16.38
N ARG A 220 3.43 -9.68 -15.43
CA ARG A 220 4.05 -8.57 -14.68
C ARG A 220 5.18 -9.11 -13.79
N PRO A 221 6.28 -8.35 -13.59
CA PRO A 221 7.44 -8.83 -12.85
C PRO A 221 7.20 -8.74 -11.33
N ILE A 222 6.23 -9.51 -10.84
CA ILE A 222 5.89 -9.59 -9.42
C ILE A 222 6.44 -10.89 -8.83
N TYR A 223 7.03 -10.77 -7.65
CA TYR A 223 7.65 -11.85 -6.90
C TYR A 223 7.26 -11.74 -5.44
N THR A 224 7.48 -12.78 -4.66
CA THR A 224 7.38 -12.72 -3.20
C THR A 224 8.66 -13.22 -2.55
N ALA A 225 9.02 -12.65 -1.40
CA ALA A 225 10.05 -13.21 -0.53
C ALA A 225 9.48 -14.25 0.46
N ASP A 226 8.16 -14.39 0.55
CA ASP A 226 7.49 -15.26 1.51
C ASP A 226 7.12 -16.62 0.88
N PRO A 227 7.76 -17.74 1.31
CA PRO A 227 7.49 -19.06 0.71
C PRO A 227 6.04 -19.52 0.82
N ALA A 228 5.38 -19.21 1.95
CA ALA A 228 3.96 -19.55 2.13
C ALA A 228 3.07 -18.79 1.14
N VAL A 229 3.36 -17.51 0.88
CA VAL A 229 2.61 -16.69 -0.09
C VAL A 229 2.84 -17.22 -1.51
N SER A 230 4.07 -17.62 -1.83
CA SER A 230 4.40 -18.24 -3.13
C SER A 230 3.55 -19.50 -3.36
N ASN A 231 3.49 -20.38 -2.36
CA ASN A 231 2.73 -21.64 -2.44
C ASN A 231 1.22 -21.41 -2.52
N GLU A 232 0.69 -20.47 -1.76
CA GLU A 232 -0.76 -20.24 -1.66
C GLU A 232 -1.34 -19.44 -2.83
N LEU A 233 -0.58 -18.48 -3.36
CA LEU A 233 -1.06 -17.55 -4.39
C LEU A 233 -0.44 -17.77 -5.77
N GLY A 234 0.56 -18.65 -5.89
CA GLY A 234 1.27 -18.89 -7.14
C GLY A 234 2.16 -17.73 -7.59
N ILE A 235 2.48 -16.79 -6.70
CA ILE A 235 3.45 -15.72 -6.98
C ILE A 235 4.85 -16.35 -7.02
N PRO A 236 5.66 -16.13 -8.06
CA PRO A 236 7.03 -16.64 -8.09
C PRO A 236 7.86 -16.19 -6.89
N LEU A 237 8.60 -17.13 -6.28
CA LEU A 237 9.53 -16.83 -5.19
C LEU A 237 10.75 -16.04 -5.72
N TRP A 238 11.16 -15.01 -5.00
CA TRP A 238 12.36 -14.24 -5.28
C TRP A 238 13.61 -14.97 -4.78
N ASN A 239 14.51 -15.34 -5.70
CA ASN A 239 15.66 -16.19 -5.41
C ASN A 239 17.00 -15.60 -5.90
N ARG A 240 17.06 -14.32 -6.27
CA ARG A 240 18.22 -13.73 -6.97
C ARG A 240 18.64 -12.39 -6.39
#